data_AF-A0A968LRL8-F1
#
_entry.id   AF-A0A968LRL8-F1
#
_cell.length_a   1.000
_cell.length_b   1.000
_cell.length_c   1.000
_cell.angle_alpha   90.00
_cell.angle_beta   90.00
_cell.angle_gamma   90.00
#
_symmetry.space_group_name_H-M   'P 1'
#
loop_
_entity.id
_entity.type
_entity.pdbx_description
1 polymer ?
#
loop_
_entity_poly.entity_id
_entity_poly.type
_entity_poly.pdbx_seq_one_letter_code
_entity_poly.pdbx_strand_id
1 'polypeptide(L)'
;MQNSRNLIRILGIVAIIGAILSTIAETCIFYLPGEGIEFNEYTLLQNVPQSRLIIGHYLGVLSFPLQLLGFWQIYQALKPAGKWFSLSVFLLISYSWICGIAAYGSFAYMSTALQTEIAATEGDRTLLIQMIDTLKIYHEPLYYVLLLGLVFSWVWYSVSVAFRSTLYPRWMAILNPFLMSIIVLFIGGKIPMISRFIGAAFYNIAIIIFFSISTIVLWNSQGKDLQVN
;
A
#
# COMPACT_ATOMS: atom_id res chain seq x y z
N MET A 1 -8.22 -21.82 -21.19
CA MET A 1 -7.84 -22.29 -19.84
C MET A 1 -6.37 -22.00 -19.50
N GLN A 2 -5.38 -22.37 -20.33
CA GLN A 2 -3.96 -22.01 -20.12
C GLN A 2 -3.73 -20.49 -20.02
N ASN A 3 -4.38 -19.69 -20.87
CA ASN A 3 -4.25 -18.23 -20.88
C ASN A 3 -4.72 -17.58 -19.56
N SER A 4 -5.79 -18.10 -18.94
CA SER A 4 -6.31 -17.60 -17.67
C SER A 4 -5.37 -17.90 -16.50
N ARG A 5 -4.68 -19.05 -16.54
CA ARG A 5 -3.68 -19.43 -15.53
C ARG A 5 -2.43 -18.57 -15.61
N ASN A 6 -1.92 -18.33 -16.82
CA ASN A 6 -0.77 -17.46 -17.04
C ASN A 6 -1.08 -16.02 -16.63
N LEU A 7 -2.30 -15.54 -16.91
CA LEU A 7 -2.74 -14.21 -16.52
C LEU A 7 -2.70 -14.01 -14.99
N ILE A 8 -3.29 -14.92 -14.20
CA ILE A 8 -3.30 -14.81 -12.72
C ILE A 8 -1.88 -14.78 -12.14
N ARG A 9 -0.96 -15.57 -12.72
CA ARG A 9 0.45 -15.58 -12.31
C ARG A 9 1.14 -14.25 -12.62
N ILE A 10 0.99 -13.76 -13.86
CA ILE A 10 1.59 -12.49 -14.28
C ILE A 10 1.08 -11.34 -13.41
N LEU A 11 -0.23 -11.27 -13.18
CA LEU A 11 -0.84 -10.26 -12.32
C LEU A 11 -0.25 -10.27 -10.90
N GLY A 12 -0.11 -11.45 -10.32
CA GLY A 12 0.49 -11.64 -8.99
C GLY A 12 1.94 -11.21 -8.94
N ILE A 13 2.76 -11.67 -9.89
CA ILE A 13 4.19 -11.35 -9.96
C ILE A 13 4.40 -9.84 -10.14
N VAL A 14 3.65 -9.21 -11.05
CA VAL A 14 3.77 -7.76 -11.27
C VAL A 14 3.33 -6.98 -10.03
N ALA A 15 2.28 -7.43 -9.34
CA ALA A 15 1.85 -6.80 -8.09
C ALA A 15 2.89 -6.93 -6.97
N ILE A 16 3.56 -8.08 -6.85
CA ILE A 16 4.66 -8.30 -5.89
C ILE A 16 5.84 -7.39 -6.22
N ILE A 17 6.23 -7.31 -7.50
CA ILE A 17 7.29 -6.39 -7.95
C ILE A 17 6.91 -4.95 -7.62
N GLY A 18 5.67 -4.54 -7.91
CA GLY A 18 5.13 -3.24 -7.54
C GLY A 18 5.27 -2.95 -6.06
N ALA A 19 4.85 -3.87 -5.20
CA ALA A 19 4.91 -3.73 -3.75
C ALA A 19 6.35 -3.67 -3.21
N ILE A 20 7.29 -4.42 -3.79
CA ILE A 20 8.72 -4.33 -3.47
C ILE A 20 9.27 -2.96 -3.83
N LEU A 21 9.00 -2.47 -5.04
CA LEU A 21 9.46 -1.15 -5.48
C LEU A 21 8.82 -0.03 -4.65
N SER A 22 7.54 -0.14 -4.29
CA SER A 22 6.87 0.82 -3.42
C SER A 22 7.41 0.79 -1.98
N THR A 23 7.81 -0.37 -1.47
CA THR A 23 8.50 -0.48 -0.17
C THR A 23 9.83 0.27 -0.19
N ILE A 24 10.60 0.14 -1.28
CA ILE A 24 11.86 0.89 -1.46
C ILE A 24 11.55 2.39 -1.55
N ALA A 25 10.51 2.78 -2.27
CA ALA A 25 10.09 4.17 -2.42
C ALA A 25 9.69 4.82 -1.08
N GLU A 26 8.85 4.14 -0.29
CA GLU A 26 8.48 4.59 1.06
C GLU A 26 9.69 4.66 1.98
N THR A 27 10.60 3.69 1.90
CA THR A 27 11.86 3.75 2.65
C THR A 27 12.67 4.98 2.22
N CYS A 28 12.74 5.31 0.93
CA CYS A 28 13.42 6.52 0.47
C CYS A 28 12.82 7.79 1.10
N ILE A 29 11.50 7.88 1.28
CA ILE A 29 10.85 9.08 1.83
C ILE A 29 10.80 9.09 3.36
N PHE A 30 10.47 7.98 4.02
CA PHE A 30 10.10 7.95 5.44
C PHE A 30 11.16 7.37 6.37
N TYR A 31 12.25 6.81 5.84
CA TYR A 31 13.32 6.29 6.70
C TYR A 31 14.28 7.40 7.18
N LEU A 32 14.53 7.45 8.48
CA LEU A 32 15.65 8.19 9.08
C LEU A 32 16.45 7.26 10.01
N PRO A 33 17.79 7.37 10.02
CA PRO A 33 18.63 6.57 10.93
C PRO A 33 18.39 6.97 12.39
N GLY A 34 18.35 5.98 13.29
CA GLY A 34 18.11 6.17 14.73
C GLY A 34 17.36 5.00 15.36
N GLU A 35 17.00 5.14 16.65
CA GLU A 35 16.26 4.12 17.41
C GLU A 35 14.74 4.44 17.49
N GLY A 36 13.89 3.42 17.66
CA GLY A 36 12.44 3.56 17.92
C GLY A 36 11.52 3.63 16.69
N ILE A 37 10.20 3.69 16.91
CA ILE A 37 9.14 3.76 15.88
C ILE A 37 8.39 5.10 15.95
N GLU A 38 9.02 6.17 16.46
CA GLU A 38 8.34 7.46 16.53
C GLU A 38 8.09 8.00 15.12
N PHE A 39 6.81 8.08 14.76
CA PHE A 39 6.32 8.44 13.45
C PHE A 39 5.63 9.81 13.53
N ASN A 40 6.41 10.88 13.60
CA ASN A 40 5.91 12.19 13.21
C ASN A 40 6.29 12.39 11.74
N GLU A 41 5.35 12.10 10.86
CA GLU A 41 5.54 12.18 9.41
C GLU A 41 6.11 13.54 8.96
N TYR A 42 5.60 14.65 9.53
CA TYR A 42 6.09 15.98 9.19
C TYR A 42 7.54 16.19 9.63
N THR A 43 7.91 15.71 10.82
CA THR A 43 9.32 15.74 11.28
C THR A 43 10.22 14.87 10.41
N LEU A 44 9.74 13.72 9.92
CA LEU A 44 10.49 12.89 8.98
C LEU A 44 10.76 13.66 7.68
N LEU A 45 9.71 14.24 7.09
CA LEU A 45 9.78 14.98 5.83
C LEU A 45 10.68 16.21 5.92
N GLN A 46 10.84 16.82 7.08
CA GLN A 46 11.77 17.94 7.29
C GLN A 46 13.24 17.54 7.17
N ASN A 47 13.59 16.27 7.42
CA ASN A 47 14.98 15.85 7.61
C ASN A 47 15.49 14.90 6.50
N VAL A 48 14.65 14.53 5.54
CA VAL A 48 15.02 13.59 4.46
C VAL A 48 15.82 14.30 3.37
N PRO A 49 16.97 13.77 2.94
CA PRO A 49 17.75 14.33 1.83
C PRO A 49 16.96 14.45 0.52
N GLN A 50 17.13 15.57 -0.18
CA GLN A 50 16.45 15.84 -1.45
C GLN A 50 16.63 14.74 -2.51
N SER A 51 17.84 14.17 -2.62
CA SER A 51 18.09 13.06 -3.56
C SER A 51 17.20 11.84 -3.30
N ARG A 52 16.95 11.52 -2.02
CA ARG A 52 16.06 10.43 -1.62
C ARG A 52 14.59 10.76 -1.86
N LEU A 53 14.19 12.02 -1.66
CA LEU A 53 12.83 12.46 -1.98
C LEU A 53 12.52 12.32 -3.47
N ILE A 54 13.44 12.74 -4.34
CA ILE A 54 13.27 12.63 -5.79
C ILE A 54 13.14 11.16 -6.22
N ILE A 55 14.06 10.31 -5.75
CA ILE A 55 14.04 8.87 -6.06
C ILE A 55 12.76 8.23 -5.52
N GLY A 56 12.43 8.48 -4.25
CA GLY A 56 11.25 7.92 -3.59
C GLY A 56 9.93 8.38 -4.21
N HIS A 57 9.86 9.64 -4.65
CA HIS A 57 8.69 10.18 -5.35
C HIS A 57 8.44 9.43 -6.65
N TYR A 58 9.40 9.44 -7.58
CA TYR A 58 9.20 8.81 -8.89
C TYR A 58 9.08 7.29 -8.78
N LEU A 59 9.88 6.65 -7.94
CA LEU A 59 9.79 5.20 -7.74
C LEU A 59 8.42 4.82 -7.17
N GLY A 60 7.89 5.57 -6.21
CA GLY A 60 6.57 5.32 -5.63
C GLY A 60 5.45 5.55 -6.64
N VAL A 61 5.40 6.73 -7.26
CA VAL A 61 4.36 7.09 -8.24
C VAL A 61 4.28 6.10 -9.40
N LEU A 62 5.41 5.54 -9.85
CA LEU A 62 5.45 4.54 -10.93
C LEU A 62 5.18 3.12 -10.45
N SER A 63 5.50 2.77 -9.20
CA SER A 63 5.35 1.40 -8.69
C SER A 63 3.99 1.11 -8.08
N PHE A 64 3.37 2.06 -7.38
CA PHE A 64 2.06 1.86 -6.75
C PHE A 64 0.95 1.44 -7.75
N PRO A 65 0.87 1.98 -8.98
CA PRO A 65 -0.11 1.53 -9.97
C PRO A 65 0.01 0.04 -10.32
N LEU A 66 1.22 -0.55 -10.25
CA LEU A 66 1.41 -1.98 -10.54
C LEU A 66 0.65 -2.87 -9.54
N GLN A 67 0.43 -2.39 -8.32
CA GLN A 67 -0.30 -3.12 -7.29
C GLN A 67 -1.81 -3.24 -7.61
N LEU A 68 -2.36 -2.38 -8.48
CA LEU A 68 -3.74 -2.50 -8.96
C LEU A 68 -3.97 -3.83 -9.70
N LEU A 69 -2.94 -4.38 -10.34
CA LEU A 69 -2.99 -5.70 -10.96
C LEU A 69 -3.16 -6.83 -9.92
N GLY A 70 -2.62 -6.64 -8.72
CA GLY A 70 -2.85 -7.54 -7.58
C GLY A 70 -4.28 -7.47 -7.10
N PHE A 71 -4.89 -6.27 -7.04
CA PHE A 71 -6.32 -6.15 -6.74
C PHE A 71 -7.20 -6.78 -7.82
N TRP A 72 -6.79 -6.70 -9.08
CA TRP A 72 -7.45 -7.45 -10.15
C TRP A 72 -7.30 -8.97 -9.98
N GLN A 73 -6.16 -9.46 -9.51
CA GLN A 73 -6.00 -10.86 -9.13
C GLN A 73 -6.99 -11.27 -8.02
N ILE A 74 -7.17 -10.43 -6.98
CA ILE A 74 -8.15 -10.65 -5.92
C ILE A 74 -9.57 -10.70 -6.49
N TYR A 75 -9.94 -9.77 -7.38
CA TYR A 75 -11.24 -9.78 -8.05
C TYR A 75 -11.53 -11.12 -8.72
N GLN A 76 -10.56 -11.65 -9.47
CA GLN A 76 -10.70 -12.91 -10.19
C GLN A 76 -10.90 -14.09 -9.21
N ALA A 77 -10.26 -14.03 -8.05
CA ALA A 77 -10.41 -15.03 -7.00
C ALA A 77 -11.75 -14.94 -6.26
N LEU A 78 -12.28 -13.72 -6.07
CA LEU A 78 -13.59 -13.51 -5.44
C LEU A 78 -14.77 -13.75 -6.38
N LYS A 79 -14.55 -13.67 -7.70
CA LYS A 79 -15.59 -13.75 -8.75
C LYS A 79 -16.66 -14.85 -8.56
N PRO A 80 -16.35 -16.08 -8.10
CA PRO A 80 -17.37 -17.09 -7.82
C PRO A 80 -18.42 -16.69 -6.77
N ALA A 81 -18.14 -15.71 -5.91
CA ALA A 81 -19.09 -15.15 -4.94
C ALA A 81 -20.17 -14.26 -5.59
N GLY A 82 -20.01 -13.95 -6.88
CA GLY A 82 -20.87 -13.08 -7.66
C GLY A 82 -20.09 -11.95 -8.31
N LYS A 83 -20.32 -11.73 -9.61
CA LYS A 83 -19.57 -10.75 -10.42
C LYS A 83 -19.65 -9.34 -9.84
N TRP A 84 -20.86 -8.83 -9.61
CA TRP A 84 -21.07 -7.45 -9.15
C TRP A 84 -20.56 -7.25 -7.72
N PHE A 85 -20.78 -8.23 -6.85
CA PHE A 85 -20.28 -8.22 -5.48
C PHE A 85 -18.75 -8.15 -5.43
N SER A 86 -18.08 -8.99 -6.22
CA SER A 86 -16.61 -9.01 -6.30
C SER A 86 -16.05 -7.77 -6.97
N LEU A 87 -16.76 -7.24 -7.97
CA LEU A 87 -16.36 -6.01 -8.66
C LEU A 87 -16.39 -4.81 -7.72
N SER A 88 -17.38 -4.72 -6.82
CA SER A 88 -17.43 -3.65 -5.81
C SER A 88 -16.20 -3.63 -4.92
N VAL A 89 -15.71 -4.81 -4.47
CA VAL A 89 -14.46 -4.90 -3.68
C VAL A 89 -13.29 -4.33 -4.45
N PHE A 90 -13.15 -4.72 -5.72
CA PHE A 90 -12.08 -4.26 -6.61
C PHE A 90 -12.13 -2.77 -6.89
N LEU A 91 -13.31 -2.24 -7.22
CA LEU A 91 -13.49 -0.82 -7.51
C LEU A 91 -13.20 0.02 -6.27
N LEU A 92 -13.69 -0.40 -5.10
CA LEU A 92 -13.45 0.31 -3.85
C LEU A 92 -11.96 0.33 -3.51
N ILE A 93 -11.27 -0.82 -3.54
CA ILE A 93 -9.85 -0.86 -3.18
C ILE A 93 -9.01 -0.09 -4.19
N SER A 94 -9.30 -0.22 -5.49
CA SER A 94 -8.54 0.43 -6.55
C SER A 94 -8.72 1.94 -6.54
N TYR A 95 -9.95 2.43 -6.36
CA TYR A 95 -10.21 3.87 -6.26
C TYR A 95 -9.51 4.48 -5.05
N SER A 96 -9.62 3.83 -3.89
CA SER A 96 -8.95 4.26 -2.65
C SER A 96 -7.44 4.26 -2.81
N TRP A 97 -6.89 3.26 -3.50
CA TRP A 97 -5.48 3.19 -3.82
C TRP A 97 -5.02 4.33 -4.73
N ILE A 98 -5.80 4.68 -5.75
CA ILE A 98 -5.50 5.81 -6.65
C ILE A 98 -5.50 7.13 -5.87
N CYS A 99 -6.46 7.35 -4.96
CA CYS A 99 -6.42 8.49 -4.05
C CYS A 99 -5.15 8.47 -3.17
N GLY A 100 -4.77 7.29 -2.68
CA GLY A 100 -3.52 7.09 -1.94
C GLY A 100 -2.27 7.43 -2.75
N ILE A 101 -2.23 7.10 -4.05
CA ILE A 101 -1.11 7.45 -4.94
C ILE A 101 -1.00 8.97 -5.08
N ALA A 102 -2.14 9.66 -5.23
CA ALA A 102 -2.17 11.12 -5.30
C ALA A 102 -1.69 11.76 -3.97
N ALA A 103 -2.17 11.25 -2.83
CA ALA A 103 -1.70 11.67 -1.51
C ALA A 103 -0.19 11.41 -1.34
N TYR A 104 0.28 10.22 -1.70
CA TYR A 104 1.71 9.85 -1.64
C TYR A 104 2.58 10.78 -2.50
N GLY A 105 2.15 11.06 -3.73
CA GLY A 105 2.88 11.94 -4.65
C GLY A 105 3.10 13.34 -4.06
N SER A 106 2.17 13.81 -3.22
CA SER A 106 2.27 15.12 -2.59
C SER A 106 3.35 15.25 -1.50
N PHE A 107 3.85 14.13 -0.94
CA PHE A 107 4.86 14.18 0.13
C PHE A 107 6.17 14.84 -0.29
N ALA A 108 6.57 14.70 -1.55
CA ALA A 108 7.78 15.35 -2.05
C ALA A 108 7.64 16.89 -2.05
N TYR A 109 6.48 17.40 -2.47
CA TYR A 109 6.19 18.83 -2.45
C TYR A 109 6.05 19.35 -1.02
N MET A 110 5.34 18.60 -0.15
CA MET A 110 5.20 18.92 1.27
C MET A 110 6.56 18.99 1.96
N SER A 111 7.43 17.99 1.74
CA SER A 111 8.78 17.95 2.29
C SER A 111 9.63 19.13 1.82
N THR A 112 9.56 19.47 0.53
CA THR A 112 10.28 20.62 -0.02
C THR A 112 9.82 21.94 0.60
N ALA A 113 8.50 22.11 0.79
CA ALA A 113 7.93 23.28 1.44
C ALA A 113 8.36 23.38 2.92
N LEU A 114 8.32 22.27 3.66
CA LEU A 114 8.77 22.19 5.05
C LEU A 114 10.26 22.51 5.20
N GLN A 115 11.12 21.97 4.33
CA GLN A 115 12.55 22.24 4.36
C GLN A 115 12.87 23.70 4.02
N THR A 116 12.11 24.29 3.10
CA THR A 116 12.25 25.69 2.71
C THR A 116 11.80 26.62 3.84
N GLU A 117 10.72 26.28 4.54
CA GLU A 117 10.23 27.01 5.72
C GLU A 117 11.28 27.09 6.83
N ILE A 118 12.01 26.01 7.10
CA ILE A 118 13.09 25.98 8.09
C ILE A 118 14.25 26.91 7.69
N ALA A 119 14.54 27.03 6.40
CA ALA A 119 15.63 27.85 5.87
C ALA A 119 15.23 29.31 5.61
N ALA A 120 13.95 29.67 5.74
CA ALA A 120 13.42 30.96 5.35
C ALA A 120 13.70 32.06 6.39
N THR A 121 13.72 33.32 5.91
CA THR A 121 13.72 34.48 6.80
C THR A 121 12.34 34.67 7.46
N GLU A 122 12.29 35.40 8.57
CA GLU A 122 11.05 35.60 9.34
C GLU A 122 9.91 36.22 8.50
N GLY A 123 10.25 37.08 7.54
CA GLY A 123 9.27 37.69 6.63
C GLY A 123 8.61 36.71 5.66
N ASP A 124 9.37 35.76 5.12
CA ASP A 124 8.86 34.78 4.13
C ASP A 124 8.17 33.59 4.79
N ARG A 125 8.54 33.30 6.04
CA ARG A 125 8.06 32.15 6.82
C ARG A 125 6.54 32.09 6.91
N THR A 126 5.88 33.23 7.09
CA THR A 126 4.41 33.30 7.20
C THR A 126 3.72 32.81 5.92
N LEU A 127 4.23 33.18 4.74
CA LEU A 127 3.68 32.74 3.45
C LEU A 127 3.91 31.24 3.23
N LEU A 128 5.06 30.71 3.67
CA LEU A 128 5.38 29.29 3.58
C LEU A 128 4.48 28.44 4.49
N ILE A 129 4.20 28.90 5.71
CA ILE A 129 3.24 28.24 6.61
C ILE A 129 1.85 28.17 5.96
N GLN A 130 1.37 29.27 5.38
CA GLN A 130 0.09 29.29 4.67
C GLN A 130 0.08 28.33 3.48
N MET A 131 1.17 28.25 2.73
CA MET A 131 1.33 27.30 1.63
C MET A 131 1.30 25.84 2.13
N ILE A 132 2.02 25.53 3.21
CA ILE A 132 2.04 24.19 3.83
C ILE A 132 0.64 23.79 4.29
N ASP A 133 -0.07 24.67 4.99
CA ASP A 133 -1.43 24.39 5.45
C ASP A 133 -2.40 24.19 4.28
N THR A 134 -2.22 24.95 3.19
CA THR A 134 -2.97 24.73 1.94
C THR A 134 -2.65 23.36 1.32
N LEU A 135 -1.38 22.94 1.31
CA LEU A 135 -1.01 21.60 0.83
C LEU A 135 -1.66 20.49 1.67
N LYS A 136 -1.78 20.68 2.99
CA LYS A 136 -2.46 19.70 3.88
C LYS A 136 -3.93 19.56 3.53
N ILE A 137 -4.62 20.66 3.23
CA ILE A 137 -6.04 20.64 2.82
C ILE A 137 -6.25 19.79 1.56
N TYR A 138 -5.29 19.77 0.63
CA TYR A 138 -5.36 18.90 -0.56
C TYR A 138 -4.96 17.45 -0.27
N HIS A 139 -4.00 17.25 0.64
CA HIS A 139 -3.45 15.95 0.99
C HIS A 139 -4.39 15.11 1.86
N GLU A 140 -4.84 15.65 2.99
CA GLU A 140 -5.51 14.90 4.04
C GLU A 140 -6.80 14.22 3.58
N PRO A 141 -7.71 14.85 2.80
CA PRO A 141 -8.90 14.18 2.31
C PRO A 141 -8.59 12.95 1.45
N LEU A 142 -7.57 13.02 0.58
CA LEU A 142 -7.14 11.89 -0.25
C LEU A 142 -6.59 10.75 0.61
N TYR A 143 -5.83 11.10 1.64
CA TYR A 143 -5.31 10.14 2.60
C TYR A 143 -6.43 9.47 3.41
N TYR A 144 -7.45 10.21 3.85
CA TYR A 144 -8.60 9.63 4.53
C TYR A 144 -9.43 8.72 3.62
N VAL A 145 -9.61 9.08 2.35
CA VAL A 145 -10.26 8.20 1.36
C VAL A 145 -9.49 6.90 1.20
N LEU A 146 -8.15 6.96 1.11
CA LEU A 146 -7.31 5.76 1.12
C LEU A 146 -7.56 4.91 2.38
N LEU A 147 -7.42 5.49 3.57
CA LEU A 147 -7.53 4.75 4.83
C LEU A 147 -8.89 4.08 5.00
N LEU A 148 -9.98 4.85 4.86
CA LEU A 148 -11.33 4.33 5.01
C LEU A 148 -11.62 3.27 3.94
N GLY A 149 -11.26 3.57 2.70
CA GLY A 149 -11.43 2.65 1.58
C GLY A 149 -10.69 1.33 1.77
N LEU A 150 -9.46 1.36 2.26
CA LEU A 150 -8.70 0.15 2.61
C LEU A 150 -9.40 -0.65 3.71
N VAL A 151 -9.84 -0.01 4.79
CA VAL A 151 -10.55 -0.69 5.89
C VAL A 151 -11.81 -1.39 5.36
N PHE A 152 -12.65 -0.68 4.61
CA PHE A 152 -13.88 -1.24 4.06
C PHE A 152 -13.60 -2.35 3.06
N SER A 153 -12.63 -2.17 2.15
CA SER A 153 -12.25 -3.19 1.18
C SER A 153 -11.71 -4.46 1.83
N TRP A 154 -10.87 -4.35 2.87
CA TRP A 154 -10.31 -5.52 3.55
C TRP A 154 -11.33 -6.24 4.42
N VAL A 155 -12.22 -5.52 5.10
CA VAL A 155 -13.36 -6.12 5.80
C VAL A 155 -14.25 -6.86 4.80
N TRP A 156 -14.58 -6.24 3.67
CA TRP A 156 -15.40 -6.86 2.63
C TRP A 156 -14.71 -8.09 2.04
N TYR A 157 -13.42 -8.00 1.72
CA TYR A 157 -12.60 -9.15 1.31
C TYR A 157 -12.70 -10.30 2.33
N SER A 158 -12.43 -10.03 3.60
CA SER A 158 -12.46 -11.03 4.67
C SER A 158 -13.83 -11.70 4.81
N VAL A 159 -14.91 -10.91 4.79
CA VAL A 159 -16.30 -11.44 4.80
C VAL A 159 -16.58 -12.29 3.57
N SER A 160 -16.09 -11.88 2.39
CA SER A 160 -16.26 -12.63 1.14
C SER A 160 -15.61 -14.00 1.22
N VAL A 161 -14.36 -14.07 1.68
CA VAL A 161 -13.61 -15.33 1.77
C VAL A 161 -14.15 -16.23 2.88
N ALA A 162 -14.65 -15.67 3.99
CA ALA A 162 -15.18 -16.45 5.10
C ALA A 162 -16.54 -17.09 4.77
N PHE A 163 -17.43 -16.36 4.09
CA PHE A 163 -18.85 -16.73 4.01
C PHE A 163 -19.37 -17.00 2.59
N ARG A 164 -18.58 -16.75 1.54
CA ARG A 164 -18.99 -16.99 0.13
C ARG A 164 -18.11 -18.03 -0.53
N SER A 165 -18.57 -18.54 -1.67
CA SER A 165 -17.74 -19.38 -2.55
C SER A 165 -16.71 -18.51 -3.25
N THR A 166 -15.43 -18.75 -3.00
CA THR A 166 -14.31 -18.03 -3.63
C THR A 166 -13.21 -19.04 -3.99
N LEU A 167 -12.23 -18.64 -4.81
CA LEU A 167 -11.05 -19.47 -5.08
C LEU A 167 -10.06 -19.51 -3.92
N TYR A 168 -10.28 -18.71 -2.88
CA TYR A 168 -9.45 -18.69 -1.69
C TYR A 168 -9.95 -19.69 -0.64
N PRO A 169 -9.05 -20.39 0.05
CA PRO A 169 -9.41 -21.16 1.22
C PRO A 169 -9.86 -20.24 2.36
N ARG A 170 -10.77 -20.71 3.21
CA ARG A 170 -11.39 -19.90 4.27
C ARG A 170 -10.40 -19.26 5.25
N TRP A 171 -9.25 -19.90 5.51
CA TRP A 171 -8.22 -19.33 6.38
C TRP A 171 -7.64 -18.02 5.82
N MET A 172 -7.72 -17.78 4.52
CA MET A 172 -7.24 -16.54 3.93
C MET A 172 -8.13 -15.34 4.29
N ALA A 173 -9.33 -15.57 4.85
CA ALA A 173 -10.19 -14.51 5.35
C ALA A 173 -9.52 -13.66 6.45
N ILE A 174 -8.66 -14.26 7.28
CA ILE A 174 -7.90 -13.52 8.30
C ILE A 174 -6.58 -12.95 7.77
N LEU A 175 -6.16 -13.36 6.57
CA LEU A 175 -4.91 -12.91 5.98
C LEU A 175 -5.21 -11.75 5.03
N ASN A 176 -5.23 -10.53 5.59
CA ASN A 176 -5.33 -9.29 4.84
C ASN A 176 -4.21 -8.32 5.25
N PRO A 177 -3.80 -7.40 4.37
CA PRO A 177 -2.72 -6.44 4.63
C PRO A 177 -2.89 -5.58 5.88
N PHE A 178 -4.12 -5.29 6.31
CA PHE A 178 -4.36 -4.54 7.55
C PHE A 178 -3.93 -5.34 8.79
N LEU A 179 -4.39 -6.59 8.92
CA LEU A 179 -3.99 -7.47 10.02
C LEU A 179 -2.50 -7.83 9.96
N MET A 180 -1.99 -8.02 8.75
CA MET A 180 -0.57 -8.29 8.53
C MET A 180 0.31 -7.10 8.89
N SER A 181 -0.16 -5.86 8.65
CA SER A 181 0.54 -4.64 9.06
C SER A 181 0.75 -4.59 10.58
N ILE A 182 -0.27 -4.99 11.35
CA ILE A 182 -0.16 -5.08 12.82
C ILE A 182 0.91 -6.10 13.23
N ILE A 183 0.94 -7.27 12.57
CA ILE A 183 1.95 -8.31 12.84
C ILE A 183 3.35 -7.81 12.47
N VAL A 184 3.50 -7.18 11.31
CA VAL A 184 4.76 -6.61 10.82
C VAL A 184 5.29 -5.56 11.79
N LEU A 185 4.44 -4.63 12.26
CA LEU A 185 4.81 -3.63 13.25
C LEU A 185 5.17 -4.26 14.60
N PHE A 186 4.41 -5.24 15.07
CA PHE A 186 4.67 -5.88 16.36
C PHE A 186 5.97 -6.68 16.37
N ILE A 187 6.25 -7.44 15.31
CA ILE A 187 7.49 -8.22 15.19
C ILE A 187 8.66 -7.27 14.93
N GLY A 188 8.50 -6.35 13.98
CA GLY A 188 9.54 -5.42 13.55
C GLY A 188 9.95 -4.43 14.63
N GLY A 189 9.00 -3.99 15.44
CA GLY A 189 9.25 -3.07 16.56
C GLY A 189 10.14 -3.65 17.66
N LYS A 190 10.27 -4.98 17.73
CA LYS A 190 11.14 -5.65 18.72
C LYS A 190 12.59 -5.74 18.29
N ILE A 191 12.90 -5.42 17.03
CA ILE A 191 14.25 -5.54 16.47
C ILE A 191 14.73 -4.12 16.13
N PRO A 192 15.51 -3.47 17.02
CA PRO A 192 15.89 -2.06 16.86
C PRO A 192 16.50 -1.74 15.49
N MET A 193 17.37 -2.62 15.00
CA MET A 193 18.08 -2.48 13.71
C MET A 193 17.16 -2.31 12.49
N ILE A 194 15.97 -2.92 12.49
CA ILE A 194 15.03 -2.89 11.36
C ILE A 194 13.72 -2.16 11.68
N SER A 195 13.52 -1.75 12.93
CA SER A 195 12.27 -1.13 13.40
C SER A 195 11.89 0.13 12.62
N ARG A 196 12.86 1.00 12.28
CA ARG A 196 12.64 2.19 11.44
C ARG A 196 12.36 1.86 9.98
N PHE A 197 13.05 0.87 9.42
CA PHE A 197 12.79 0.39 8.06
C PHE A 197 11.36 -0.18 7.97
N ILE A 198 10.97 -0.99 8.95
CA ILE A 198 9.63 -1.55 9.03
C ILE A 198 8.61 -0.44 9.24
N GLY A 199 8.85 0.51 10.15
CA GLY A 199 7.97 1.66 10.36
C GLY A 199 7.76 2.47 9.08
N ALA A 200 8.80 2.65 8.27
CA ALA A 200 8.71 3.43 7.03
C ALA A 200 7.80 2.80 5.97
N ALA A 201 7.73 1.46 5.91
CA ALA A 201 7.07 0.76 4.80
C ALA A 201 6.21 -0.44 5.24
N PHE A 202 5.72 -0.45 6.50
CA PHE A 202 5.06 -1.61 7.10
C PHE A 202 3.87 -2.11 6.26
N TYR A 203 3.10 -1.18 5.69
CA TYR A 203 1.91 -1.53 4.92
C TYR A 203 2.29 -2.18 3.59
N ASN A 204 3.29 -1.65 2.86
CA ASN A 204 3.75 -2.29 1.63
C ASN A 204 4.46 -3.63 1.90
N ILE A 205 5.16 -3.78 3.02
CA ILE A 205 5.68 -5.08 3.46
C ILE A 205 4.52 -6.08 3.67
N ALA A 206 3.45 -5.67 4.32
CA ALA A 206 2.25 -6.50 4.49
C ALA A 206 1.61 -6.86 3.14
N ILE A 207 1.56 -5.93 2.19
CA ILE A 207 1.08 -6.17 0.82
C ILE A 207 1.98 -7.19 0.08
N ILE A 208 3.31 -7.10 0.19
CA ILE A 208 4.23 -8.08 -0.41
C ILE A 208 3.88 -9.48 0.07
N ILE A 209 3.73 -9.65 1.39
CA ILE A 209 3.44 -10.96 1.99
C ILE A 209 2.05 -11.43 1.52
N PHE A 210 1.04 -10.56 1.53
CA PHE A 210 -0.31 -10.88 1.07
C PHE A 210 -0.32 -11.32 -0.40
N PHE A 211 0.24 -10.54 -1.33
CA PHE A 211 0.24 -10.88 -2.74
C PHE A 211 1.07 -12.13 -3.04
N SER A 212 2.16 -12.35 -2.30
CA SER A 212 2.95 -13.58 -2.40
C SER A 212 2.11 -14.80 -2.04
N ILE A 213 1.45 -14.77 -0.88
CA ILE A 213 0.60 -15.87 -0.42
C ILE A 213 -0.61 -16.05 -1.35
N SER A 214 -1.28 -14.96 -1.73
CA SER A 214 -2.38 -14.98 -2.70
C SER A 214 -1.99 -15.68 -3.99
N THR A 215 -0.84 -15.29 -4.56
CA THR A 215 -0.35 -15.85 -5.82
C THR A 215 -0.03 -17.34 -5.67
N ILE A 216 0.60 -17.75 -4.58
CA ILE A 216 0.90 -19.16 -4.30
C ILE A 216 -0.39 -19.99 -4.15
N VAL A 217 -1.36 -19.48 -3.38
CA VAL A 217 -2.65 -20.16 -3.16
C VAL A 217 -3.41 -20.34 -4.47
N LEU A 218 -3.53 -19.28 -5.27
CA LEU A 218 -4.25 -19.32 -6.54
C LEU A 218 -3.52 -20.14 -7.61
N TRP A 219 -2.19 -20.24 -7.51
CA TRP A 219 -1.42 -21.17 -8.34
C TRP A 219 -1.84 -22.62 -8.06
N ASN A 220 -2.01 -22.98 -6.78
CA ASN A 220 -2.30 -24.34 -6.35
C ASN A 220 -3.79 -24.72 -6.42
N SER A 221 -4.72 -23.77 -6.26
CA SER A 221 -6.16 -24.06 -6.27
C SER A 221 -6.67 -24.48 -7.65
N GLN A 222 -6.13 -23.91 -8.72
CA GLN A 222 -6.51 -24.25 -10.10
C GLN A 222 -5.98 -25.61 -10.61
N GLY A 223 -5.23 -26.33 -9.79
CA GLY A 223 -4.89 -27.74 -10.03
C GLY A 223 -5.98 -28.71 -9.56
N LYS A 224 -6.80 -28.30 -8.58
CA LYS A 224 -7.83 -29.17 -7.98
C LYS A 224 -9.16 -29.16 -8.74
N ASP A 225 -9.55 -28.03 -9.33
CA ASP A 225 -10.76 -27.93 -10.18
C ASP A 225 -10.65 -28.69 -11.52
N LEU A 226 -9.45 -29.23 -11.85
CA LEU A 226 -9.20 -30.08 -13.02
C LEU A 226 -9.34 -31.59 -12.73
N GLN A 227 -9.61 -31.98 -11.48
CA GLN A 227 -9.88 -33.38 -11.12
C GLN A 227 -11.34 -33.66 -10.75
N VAL A 228 -12.21 -32.64 -10.84
CA VAL A 228 -13.63 -32.74 -10.45
C VAL A 228 -14.57 -32.33 -11.59
N ASN A 229 -14.07 -32.33 -12.84
CA ASN A 229 -14.92 -32.31 -14.03
C ASN A 229 -14.55 -33.46 -14.96
#